data_AF-A0A564ZMW5-F1
#
_entry.id   AF-A0A564ZMW5-F1
#
_cell.length_a   1.000
_cell.length_b   1.000
_cell.length_c   1.000
_cell.angle_alpha   90.00
_cell.angle_beta   90.00
_cell.angle_gamma   90.00
#
_symmetry.space_group_name_H-M   'P 1'
#
loop_
_entity.id
_entity.type
_entity.pdbx_description
1 polymer ?
#
loop_
_entity_poly.entity_id
_entity_poly.type
_entity_poly.pdbx_seq_one_letter_code
_entity_poly.pdbx_strand_id
1 'polypeptide(L)' 'MFASPGPFVLQIGPLSLRWYGLLFATGVMLGTWLAQREAVRRGEDPEQLLNVI' A
#
# COMPACT_ATOMS: atom_id res chain seq x y z
N MET A 1 -11.81 17.53 23.52
CA MET A 1 -11.53 16.13 23.89
C MET A 1 -10.90 15.46 22.66
N PHE A 2 -9.63 15.05 22.74
CA PHE A 2 -8.99 14.27 21.69
C PHE A 2 -9.50 12.82 21.79
N ALA A 3 -10.47 12.45 20.96
CA ALA A 3 -10.83 11.05 20.80
C ALA A 3 -9.84 10.45 19.80
N SER A 4 -8.89 9.65 20.29
CA SER A 4 -8.11 8.81 19.37
C SER A 4 -9.08 7.81 18.74
N PRO A 5 -9.15 7.72 17.40
CA PRO A 5 -9.79 6.57 16.77
C PRO A 5 -9.08 5.35 17.35
N GLY A 6 -9.83 4.44 17.96
CA GLY A 6 -9.24 3.27 18.62
C GLY A 6 -8.26 2.52 17.71
N PRO A 7 -7.37 1.68 18.27
CA PRO A 7 -6.25 1.08 17.54
C PRO A 7 -6.66 0.14 16.39
N PHE A 8 -7.94 -0.13 16.22
CA PHE A 8 -8.52 -1.08 15.26
C PHE A 8 -9.40 -0.35 14.26
N VAL A 9 -9.19 -0.64 12.98
CA VAL A 9 -10.01 -0.19 11.85
C VAL A 9 -11.20 -1.13 11.69
N LEU A 10 -10.95 -2.43 11.79
CA LEU A 10 -11.92 -3.50 11.64
C LEU A 10 -11.43 -4.71 12.45
N GLN A 11 -12.33 -5.32 13.21
CA GLN A 11 -12.05 -6.56 13.94
C GLN A 11 -13.00 -7.64 13.42
N ILE A 12 -12.44 -8.65 12.74
CA ILE A 12 -13.18 -9.79 12.20
C ILE A 12 -12.68 -11.03 12.94
N GLY A 13 -13.37 -11.42 14.00
CA GLY A 13 -12.98 -12.54 14.86
C GLY A 13 -11.57 -12.36 15.46
N PRO A 14 -10.65 -13.34 15.35
CA PRO A 14 -9.28 -13.22 15.84
C PRO A 14 -8.41 -12.26 14.99
N LEU A 15 -8.88 -11.85 13.80
CA LEU A 15 -8.15 -10.94 12.92
C LEU A 15 -8.43 -9.48 13.31
N SER A 16 -7.40 -8.81 13.80
CA SER A 16 -7.46 -7.40 14.19
C SER A 16 -6.74 -6.53 13.15
N LEU A 17 -7.50 -5.86 12.29
CA LEU A 17 -6.94 -4.91 11.32
C LEU A 17 -6.67 -3.58 12.02
N ARG A 18 -5.39 -3.24 12.18
CA ARG A 18 -4.93 -2.01 12.84
C ARG A 18 -4.64 -0.91 11.81
N TRP A 19 -4.70 0.36 12.25
CA TRP A 19 -4.50 1.53 11.38
C TRP A 19 -3.16 1.53 10.63
N TYR A 20 -2.07 1.08 11.26
CA TYR A 20 -0.78 1.00 10.56
C TYR A 20 -0.80 -0.02 9.42
N GLY A 21 -1.59 -1.10 9.53
CA GLY A 21 -1.73 -2.07 8.45
C GLY A 21 -2.43 -1.48 7.24
N LEU A 22 -3.49 -0.68 7.48
CA LEU A 22 -4.18 0.05 6.42
C LEU A 22 -3.26 1.07 5.74
N LEU A 23 -2.51 1.84 6.54
CA LEU A 23 -1.55 2.82 6.02
C LEU A 23 -0.41 2.15 5.23
N PHE A 24 0.09 1.02 5.72
CA PHE A 24 1.13 0.25 5.05
C PHE A 24 0.62 -0.31 3.70
N ALA A 25 -0.54 -0.94 3.69
CA ALA A 25 -1.15 -1.46 2.46
C ALA A 25 -1.39 -0.35 1.43
N THR A 26 -1.94 0.79 1.88
CA THR A 26 -2.14 1.96 1.03
C THR A 26 -0.83 2.51 0.48
N GLY A 27 0.20 2.60 1.31
CA GLY A 27 1.53 3.06 0.92
C GLY A 27 2.17 2.16 -0.13
N VAL A 28 2.10 0.83 0.07
CA VAL A 28 2.61 -0.14 -0.91
C VAL A 28 1.84 -0.05 -2.22
N MET A 29 0.50 -0.04 -2.18
CA MET A 29 -0.33 0.08 -3.39
C MET A 29 -0.01 1.35 -4.19
N LEU A 30 0.08 2.50 -3.51
CA LEU A 30 0.41 3.76 -4.16
C LEU A 30 1.85 3.79 -4.69
N GLY A 31 2.80 3.22 -3.94
CA GLY A 31 4.19 3.12 -4.35
C GLY A 31 4.36 2.29 -5.61
N THR A 32 3.73 1.10 -5.65
CA THR A 32 3.73 0.24 -6.84
C THR A 32 3.03 0.91 -8.02
N TRP A 33 1.87 1.54 -7.79
CA TRP A 33 1.16 2.26 -8.86
C TRP A 33 1.98 3.42 -9.43
N LEU A 34 2.67 4.18 -8.57
CA LEU A 34 3.55 5.26 -9.00
C LEU A 34 4.77 4.73 -9.75
N ALA A 35 5.39 3.65 -9.29
CA ALA A 35 6.51 3.01 -9.97
C ALA A 35 6.12 2.52 -11.37
N GLN A 36 4.97 1.87 -11.51
CA GLN A 36 4.42 1.47 -12.81
C GLN A 36 4.15 2.68 -13.71
N ARG A 37 3.53 3.74 -13.16
CA ARG A 37 3.24 4.96 -13.92
C ARG A 37 4.51 5.66 -14.39
N GLU A 38 5.55 5.65 -13.57
CA GLU A 38 6.85 6.24 -13.88
C GLU A 38 7.61 5.41 -14.92
N ALA A 39 7.53 4.07 -14.85
CA ALA A 39 8.08 3.17 -15.88
C ALA A 39 7.47 3.47 -17.26
N VAL A 40 6.13 3.53 -17.33
CA VAL A 40 5.41 3.91 -18.56
C VAL A 40 5.81 5.30 -19.07
N ARG A 41 5.97 6.29 -18.17
CA ARG A 41 6.42 7.65 -18.54
C ARG A 41 7.83 7.69 -19.12
N ARG A 42 8.71 6.80 -18.66
CA ARG A 42 10.11 6.73 -19.11
C ARG A 42 10.25 5.93 -20.42
N GLY A 43 9.18 5.30 -20.90
CA GLY A 43 9.24 4.39 -22.04
C GLY A 43 10.01 3.11 -21.75
N GLU A 44 10.24 2.81 -20.47
CA GLU A 44 10.79 1.55 -19.98
C GLU A 44 9.62 0.57 -19.86
N ASP A 45 9.75 -0.63 -20.46
CA ASP A 45 8.69 -1.62 -20.40
C ASP A 45 8.42 -1.97 -18.93
N PRO A 46 7.16 -1.89 -18.44
CA PRO A 46 6.82 -2.24 -17.06
C PRO A 46 7.23 -3.66 -16.69
N GLU A 47 7.37 -4.54 -17.69
CA GLU A 47 7.84 -5.93 -17.55
C GLU A 47 9.34 -6.03 -17.24
N GLN A 48 10.15 -5.02 -17.59
CA GLN A 48 11.58 -5.01 -17.32
C GLN A 48 11.88 -4.87 -15.82
N LEU A 49 11.00 -4.19 -15.06
CA LEU A 49 11.07 -4.13 -13.59
C LEU A 49 10.80 -5.49 -12.93
N LEU A 50 10.01 -6.34 -13.59
CA LEU A 50 9.65 -7.68 -13.12
C LEU A 50 10.73 -8.72 -13.44
N ASN A 51 11.57 -8.45 -14.45
CA ASN A 51 12.66 -9.33 -14.88
C ASN A 51 13.97 -9.17 -14.09
N VAL A 52 14.04 -8.19 -13.18
CA VAL A 52 15.23 -7.95 -12.31
C VAL A 52 15.10 -8.64 -10.93
N ILE A 53 13.89 -9.13 -10.59
CA ILE A 53 13.63 -9.94 -9.38
C ILE A 53 13.74 -11.42 -9.73
#